data_AF-A0A1C5T7G6-F1
#
_entry.id   AF-A0A1C5T7G6-F1
#
_cell.length_a   1.000
_cell.length_b   1.000
_cell.length_c   1.000
_cell.angle_alpha   90.00
_cell.angle_beta   90.00
_cell.angle_gamma   90.00
#
_symmetry.space_group_name_H-M   'P 1'
#
loop_
_entity.id
_entity.type
_entity.pdbx_description
1 polymer ?
#
loop_
_entity_poly.entity_id
_entity_poly.type
_entity_poly.pdbx_seq_one_letter_code
_entity_poly.pdbx_strand_id
1 'polypeptide(L)'
;MAEKKNNKGLGLQETKGSFQIRGKLTGCDKDKFYTELTTSTGKPMRMVNVGVEIDKNKSVYINLNGMERDVVYFSKTEGKGKDRKTTTEKVKWADRFTFNKKDFRPIGINLGLTKVVDSMGKEGNDKKILVEYDACKYIADNAKDGMSVFVRGKNEFSTYQDRHQTRFVPSQISLCKEVNFDAEDFNVIGNFEQVIVFMGIEKNDEGNFTVSAKIVTYNSVEDAEFVIDKSKSKFVSTLRKLKPYTALKVFGDIVIEHDIEEIEEDDDGWGESNPMDRVNNPTKRILLITGADKDSVDTELYSEEIIDKAIAKTKATENANKDFGSDDNDWGSVSDNDLTDEDDEW
;
A
#
# COMPACT_ATOMS: atom_id res chain seq x y z
N MET A 1 15.19 30.95 17.07
CA MET A 1 15.73 29.57 17.02
C MET A 1 14.51 28.66 17.03
N ALA A 2 14.18 28.03 15.90
CA ALA A 2 13.06 27.10 15.83
C ALA A 2 13.46 25.82 16.57
N GLU A 3 12.78 25.52 17.67
CA GLU A 3 12.89 24.22 18.31
C GLU A 3 12.49 23.17 17.29
N LYS A 4 13.44 22.30 16.90
CA LYS A 4 13.11 21.07 16.19
C LYS A 4 12.17 20.27 17.09
N LYS A 5 10.87 20.35 16.82
CA LYS A 5 9.88 19.40 17.34
C LYS A 5 10.38 18.01 16.95
N ASN A 6 11.02 17.30 17.89
CA ASN A 6 11.29 15.89 17.73
C ASN A 6 9.93 15.18 17.73
N ASN A 7 9.35 15.01 16.54
CA ASN A 7 8.11 14.26 16.38
C ASN A 7 8.40 12.82 16.81
N LYS A 8 7.87 12.41 17.97
CA LYS A 8 7.94 11.02 18.46
C LYS A 8 6.78 10.18 17.91
N GLY A 9 6.06 10.68 16.91
CA GLY A 9 4.82 10.09 16.41
C GLY A 9 3.72 10.09 17.46
N LEU A 10 2.80 9.14 17.35
CA LEU A 10 1.75 8.91 18.35
C LEU A 10 2.29 8.31 19.64
N GLY A 11 3.48 7.69 19.62
CA GLY A 11 4.01 6.93 20.75
C GLY A 11 3.28 5.61 21.00
N LEU A 12 2.44 5.19 20.04
CA LEU A 12 1.76 3.90 20.00
C LEU A 12 2.51 2.95 19.07
N GLN A 13 2.33 1.66 19.30
CA GLN A 13 2.80 0.65 18.37
C GLN A 13 1.97 0.75 17.07
N GLU A 14 2.64 0.81 15.93
CA GLU A 14 1.95 0.81 14.63
C GLU A 14 1.27 -0.53 14.38
N THR A 15 0.05 -0.49 13.85
CA THR A 15 -0.66 -1.67 13.37
C THR A 15 -0.24 -1.96 11.94
N LYS A 16 0.76 -2.83 11.79
CA LYS A 16 1.38 -3.12 10.49
C LYS A 16 0.62 -4.19 9.72
N GLY A 17 0.71 -4.10 8.39
CA GLY A 17 0.29 -5.17 7.50
C GLY A 17 1.17 -5.26 6.26
N SER A 18 0.96 -6.34 5.53
CA SER A 18 1.68 -6.65 4.31
C SER A 18 0.76 -7.21 3.25
N PHE A 19 1.22 -7.14 2.00
CA PHE A 19 0.59 -7.80 0.88
C PHE A 19 1.61 -8.61 0.08
N GLN A 20 1.10 -9.58 -0.66
CA GLN A 20 1.83 -10.28 -1.72
C GLN A 20 0.91 -10.49 -2.91
N ILE A 21 1.41 -10.20 -4.11
CA ILE A 21 0.68 -10.38 -5.36
C ILE A 21 1.61 -11.00 -6.41
N ARG A 22 1.03 -11.79 -7.32
CA ARG A 22 1.70 -12.29 -8.53
C ARG A 22 0.81 -11.99 -9.72
N GLY A 23 1.41 -11.41 -10.76
CA GLY A 23 0.64 -10.94 -11.90
C GLY A 23 1.50 -10.46 -13.05
N LYS A 24 0.88 -9.79 -14.02
CA LYS A 24 1.57 -9.12 -15.13
C LYS A 24 1.59 -7.61 -14.89
N LEU A 25 2.70 -6.96 -15.20
CA LEU A 25 2.74 -5.49 -15.20
C LEU A 25 1.82 -4.94 -16.29
N THR A 26 1.16 -3.83 -15.98
CA THR A 26 0.25 -3.09 -16.87
C THR A 26 0.39 -1.59 -16.62
N GLY A 27 0.24 -0.78 -17.67
CA GLY A 27 0.27 0.67 -17.57
C GLY A 27 1.67 1.25 -17.41
N CYS A 28 2.73 0.55 -17.82
CA CYS A 28 4.10 1.07 -17.86
C CYS A 28 4.29 2.15 -18.95
N ASP A 29 3.41 2.21 -19.95
CA ASP A 29 3.46 3.22 -21.01
C ASP A 29 2.57 4.45 -20.72
N LYS A 30 1.82 4.45 -19.60
CA LYS A 30 0.98 5.60 -19.19
C LYS A 30 1.85 6.77 -18.72
N ASP A 31 1.43 8.01 -18.98
CA ASP A 31 2.17 9.22 -18.60
C ASP A 31 2.49 9.30 -17.10
N LYS A 32 1.56 8.85 -16.25
CA LYS A 32 1.71 8.83 -14.78
C LYS A 32 2.41 7.58 -14.24
N PHE A 33 2.93 6.69 -15.09
CA PHE A 33 3.70 5.52 -14.66
C PHE A 33 4.93 5.92 -13.85
N TYR A 34 5.66 6.93 -14.33
CA TYR A 34 6.87 7.44 -13.70
C TYR A 34 6.89 8.96 -13.72
N THR A 35 7.10 9.56 -12.56
CA THR A 35 7.13 11.02 -12.41
C THR A 35 8.38 11.45 -11.64
N GLU A 36 9.03 12.50 -12.13
CA GLU A 36 10.04 13.26 -11.40
C GLU A 36 9.48 14.63 -11.03
N LEU A 37 9.58 15.03 -9.76
CA LEU A 37 9.16 16.35 -9.30
C LEU A 37 10.11 16.90 -8.25
N THR A 38 9.98 18.19 -7.95
CA THR A 38 10.67 18.83 -6.83
C THR A 38 9.66 19.11 -5.74
N THR A 39 9.94 18.69 -4.51
CA THR A 39 9.05 18.94 -3.36
C THR A 39 8.97 20.42 -3.02
N SER A 40 7.97 20.80 -2.21
CA SER A 40 7.89 22.14 -1.59
C SER A 40 9.16 22.53 -0.83
N THR A 41 9.89 21.54 -0.30
CA THR A 41 11.17 21.70 0.39
C THR A 41 12.39 21.76 -0.54
N GLY A 42 12.19 21.78 -1.86
CA GLY A 42 13.25 21.88 -2.87
C GLY A 42 14.02 20.58 -3.11
N LYS A 43 13.55 19.43 -2.62
CA LYS A 43 14.21 18.14 -2.77
C LYS A 43 13.65 17.37 -3.96
N PRO A 44 14.49 16.72 -4.78
CA PRO A 44 13.99 15.86 -5.85
C PRO A 44 13.23 14.67 -5.30
N MET A 45 12.14 14.31 -5.98
CA MET A 45 11.29 13.17 -5.68
C MET A 45 10.98 12.41 -6.97
N ARG A 46 10.95 11.09 -6.84
CA ARG A 46 10.56 10.16 -7.89
C ARG A 46 9.39 9.33 -7.42
N MET A 47 8.49 9.05 -8.34
CA MET A 47 7.30 8.24 -8.08
C MET A 47 7.12 7.23 -9.20
N VAL A 48 6.64 6.04 -8.84
CA VAL A 48 6.16 5.02 -9.76
C VAL A 48 4.79 4.59 -9.32
N ASN A 49 3.84 4.60 -10.25
CA ASN A 49 2.51 4.01 -10.10
C ASN A 49 2.31 3.00 -11.22
N VAL A 50 2.14 1.71 -10.88
CA VAL A 50 2.05 0.65 -11.88
C VAL A 50 1.00 -0.38 -11.48
N GLY A 51 0.21 -0.82 -12.46
CA GLY A 51 -0.77 -1.87 -12.29
C GLY A 51 -0.12 -3.24 -12.32
N VAL A 52 -0.53 -4.13 -11.43
CA VAL A 52 -0.22 -5.56 -11.49
C VAL A 52 -1.52 -6.31 -11.71
N GLU A 53 -1.74 -6.80 -12.92
CA GLU A 53 -2.88 -7.63 -13.28
C GLU A 53 -2.73 -9.01 -12.61
N ILE A 54 -3.53 -9.27 -11.58
CA ILE A 54 -3.46 -10.50 -10.77
C ILE A 54 -4.43 -11.57 -11.24
N ASP A 55 -5.42 -11.18 -12.04
CA ASP A 55 -6.45 -12.00 -12.68
C ASP A 55 -6.94 -11.23 -13.91
N LYS A 56 -7.64 -11.89 -14.84
CA LYS A 56 -8.03 -11.32 -16.12
C LYS A 56 -8.81 -10.01 -15.93
N ASN A 57 -8.26 -8.92 -16.48
CA ASN A 57 -8.76 -7.55 -16.38
C ASN A 57 -8.84 -7.02 -14.93
N LYS A 58 -8.12 -7.59 -13.98
CA LYS A 58 -8.15 -7.20 -12.56
C LYS A 58 -6.77 -6.79 -12.08
N SER A 59 -6.54 -5.49 -12.04
CA SER A 59 -5.25 -4.91 -11.68
C SER A 59 -5.23 -4.35 -10.25
N VAL A 60 -4.15 -4.65 -9.54
CA VAL A 60 -3.79 -4.03 -8.26
C VAL A 60 -2.70 -3.00 -8.52
N TYR A 61 -2.99 -1.73 -8.24
CA TYR A 61 -1.98 -0.67 -8.37
C TYR A 61 -1.04 -0.64 -7.18
N ILE A 62 0.26 -0.67 -7.47
CA ILE A 62 1.34 -0.49 -6.50
C ILE A 62 1.97 0.88 -6.69
N ASN A 63 2.27 1.54 -5.57
CA ASN A 63 2.76 2.91 -5.56
C ASN A 63 4.07 2.95 -4.78
N LEU A 64 5.13 3.42 -5.42
CA LEU A 64 6.41 3.65 -4.77
C LEU A 64 6.82 5.10 -4.98
N ASN A 65 7.23 5.76 -3.92
CA ASN A 65 7.80 7.07 -3.99
C ASN A 65 9.11 7.12 -3.21
N GLY A 66 10.01 8.00 -3.65
CA GLY A 66 11.30 8.19 -3.01
C GLY A 66 11.78 9.61 -3.20
N MET A 67 12.39 10.16 -2.16
CA MET A 67 12.98 11.49 -2.17
C MET A 67 14.47 11.38 -1.91
N GLU A 68 15.25 12.36 -2.40
CA GLU A 68 16.62 12.52 -1.93
C GLU A 68 16.65 12.81 -0.43
N ARG A 69 17.55 12.12 0.28
CA ARG A 69 17.73 12.25 1.73
C ARG A 69 19.15 12.72 2.01
N ASP A 70 19.40 13.28 3.19
CA ASP A 70 20.78 13.68 3.55
C ASP A 70 21.65 12.43 3.82
N VAL A 71 21.02 11.39 4.36
CA VAL A 71 21.62 10.09 4.65
C VAL A 71 20.68 8.96 4.24
N VAL A 72 21.28 7.83 3.88
CA VAL A 72 20.61 6.53 3.73
C VAL A 72 21.09 5.59 4.82
N TYR A 73 20.35 4.52 5.04
CA TYR A 73 20.65 3.54 6.07
C TYR A 73 21.07 2.22 5.45
N PHE A 74 22.15 1.67 5.98
CA PHE A 74 22.58 0.31 5.71
C PHE A 74 22.36 -0.52 6.96
N SER A 75 22.01 -1.79 6.82
CA SER A 75 21.86 -2.70 7.95
C SER A 75 22.65 -3.98 7.78
N LYS A 76 23.07 -4.52 8.92
CA LYS A 76 23.61 -5.85 9.07
C LYS A 76 22.79 -6.60 10.10
N THR A 77 22.35 -7.80 9.76
CA THR A 77 21.68 -8.71 10.70
C THR A 77 22.60 -9.86 11.04
N GLU A 78 22.73 -10.16 12.33
CA GLU A 78 23.47 -11.31 12.87
C GLU A 78 22.54 -12.17 13.75
N GLY A 79 22.84 -13.46 13.86
CA GLY A 79 22.02 -14.40 14.64
C GLY A 79 20.79 -14.96 13.89
N LYS A 80 19.99 -15.77 14.59
CA LYS A 80 18.74 -16.38 14.09
C LYS A 80 17.68 -16.37 15.18
N GLY A 81 16.40 -16.37 14.78
CA GLY A 81 15.28 -16.46 15.71
C GLY A 81 15.25 -15.30 16.72
N LYS A 82 15.15 -15.63 18.02
CA LYS A 82 15.06 -14.65 19.11
C LYS A 82 16.36 -13.89 19.37
N ASP A 83 17.51 -14.42 18.95
CA ASP A 83 18.83 -13.77 19.11
C ASP A 83 19.20 -12.86 17.92
N ARG A 84 18.25 -12.62 17.01
CA ARG A 84 18.45 -11.81 15.82
C ARG A 84 18.72 -10.35 16.22
N LYS A 85 19.93 -9.87 15.96
CA LYS A 85 20.31 -8.46 16.19
C LYS A 85 20.53 -7.76 14.86
N THR A 86 19.96 -6.57 14.72
CA THR A 86 20.15 -5.71 13.54
C THR A 86 20.88 -4.44 13.94
N THR A 87 22.01 -4.19 13.31
CA THR A 87 22.80 -2.95 13.46
C THR A 87 22.58 -2.09 12.21
N THR A 88 22.46 -0.78 12.39
CA THR A 88 22.28 0.16 11.28
C THR A 88 23.40 1.19 11.24
N GLU A 89 23.77 1.62 10.04
CA GLU A 89 24.74 2.68 9.79
C GLU A 89 24.15 3.76 8.90
N LYS A 90 24.43 5.02 9.26
CA LYS A 90 24.08 6.19 8.46
C LYS A 90 25.19 6.42 7.44
N VAL A 91 24.82 6.48 6.18
CA VAL A 91 25.72 6.72 5.04
C VAL A 91 25.23 7.97 4.33
N LYS A 92 26.12 8.89 3.96
CA LYS A 92 25.72 10.10 3.21
C LYS A 92 25.10 9.71 1.87
N TRP A 93 24.13 10.49 1.40
CA TRP A 93 23.47 10.24 0.12
C TRP A 93 24.42 10.01 -1.05
N ALA A 94 25.47 10.83 -1.16
CA ALA A 94 26.45 10.76 -2.23
C ALA A 94 27.25 9.44 -2.22
N ASP A 95 27.40 8.81 -1.05
CA ASP A 95 28.23 7.62 -0.87
C ASP A 95 27.41 6.31 -0.97
N ARG A 96 26.10 6.40 -1.22
CA ARG A 96 25.19 5.23 -1.17
C ARG A 96 25.52 4.12 -2.17
N PHE A 97 26.18 4.43 -3.28
CA PHE A 97 26.58 3.44 -4.29
C PHE A 97 27.98 2.88 -4.07
N THR A 98 28.81 3.54 -3.26
CA THR A 98 30.23 3.20 -3.06
C THR A 98 30.49 2.62 -1.67
N PHE A 99 29.56 2.78 -0.73
CA PHE A 99 29.66 2.20 0.61
C PHE A 99 29.73 0.66 0.57
N ASN A 100 30.82 0.11 1.10
CA ASN A 100 31.15 -1.31 0.96
C ASN A 100 31.59 -1.97 2.28
N LYS A 101 30.95 -1.61 3.40
CA LYS A 101 31.25 -2.25 4.68
C LYS A 101 30.79 -3.70 4.70
N LYS A 102 31.66 -4.60 5.17
CA LYS A 102 31.42 -6.05 5.21
C LYS A 102 30.05 -6.38 5.83
N ASP A 103 29.28 -7.20 5.11
CA ASP A 103 27.94 -7.71 5.48
C ASP A 103 26.82 -6.66 5.63
N PHE A 104 27.12 -5.36 5.49
CA PHE A 104 26.09 -4.31 5.45
C PHE A 104 25.45 -4.26 4.07
N ARG A 105 24.12 -4.09 4.05
CA ARG A 105 23.33 -3.92 2.82
C ARG A 105 22.43 -2.71 2.94
N PRO A 106 22.09 -2.02 1.83
CA PRO A 106 21.15 -0.91 1.87
C PRO A 106 19.82 -1.37 2.48
N ILE A 107 19.18 -0.52 3.29
CA ILE A 107 17.77 -0.66 3.62
C ILE A 107 17.00 -0.02 2.46
N GLY A 108 16.27 -0.83 1.70
CA GLY A 108 15.56 -0.36 0.52
C GLY A 108 14.69 -1.43 -0.12
N ILE A 109 14.35 -1.22 -1.38
CA ILE A 109 13.47 -2.06 -2.18
C ILE A 109 14.27 -3.16 -2.84
N ASN A 110 13.82 -4.41 -2.71
CA ASN A 110 14.43 -5.57 -3.36
C ASN A 110 13.93 -5.67 -4.80
N LEU A 111 14.83 -5.53 -5.77
CA LEU A 111 14.49 -5.43 -7.18
C LEU A 111 15.12 -6.59 -7.97
N GLY A 112 14.45 -7.00 -9.03
CA GLY A 112 14.96 -8.02 -9.95
C GLY A 112 14.10 -8.10 -11.21
N LEU A 113 14.06 -7.02 -11.97
CA LEU A 113 13.30 -6.89 -13.22
C LEU A 113 14.12 -7.28 -14.46
N THR A 114 15.42 -7.52 -14.28
CA THR A 114 16.35 -7.98 -15.32
C THR A 114 16.91 -9.36 -14.99
N LYS A 115 17.44 -10.05 -16.00
CA LYS A 115 18.09 -11.36 -15.87
C LYS A 115 19.61 -11.22 -15.94
N VAL A 116 20.30 -12.12 -15.25
CA VAL A 116 21.75 -12.33 -15.35
C VAL A 116 22.04 -13.83 -15.39
N VAL A 117 23.07 -14.22 -16.14
CA VAL A 117 23.56 -15.60 -16.18
C VAL A 117 24.64 -15.74 -15.12
N ASP A 118 24.50 -16.71 -14.23
CA ASP A 118 25.51 -16.99 -13.21
C ASP A 118 26.73 -17.73 -13.79
N SER A 119 27.78 -17.88 -12.98
CA SER A 119 29.00 -18.59 -13.39
C SER A 119 28.79 -20.07 -13.72
N MET A 120 27.60 -20.62 -13.45
CA MET A 120 27.22 -22.00 -13.76
C MET A 120 26.29 -22.07 -15.00
N GLY A 121 26.08 -20.95 -15.70
CA GLY A 121 25.24 -20.87 -16.90
C GLY A 121 23.74 -20.83 -16.61
N LYS A 122 23.33 -20.64 -15.35
CA LYS A 122 21.92 -20.58 -14.96
C LYS A 122 21.42 -19.13 -14.97
N GLU A 123 20.30 -18.92 -15.64
CA GLU A 123 19.61 -17.63 -15.61
C GLU A 123 18.93 -17.40 -14.25
N GLY A 124 19.21 -16.25 -13.66
CA GLY A 124 18.57 -15.75 -12.46
C GLY A 124 18.18 -14.28 -12.61
N ASN A 125 17.37 -13.77 -11.69
CA ASN A 125 17.12 -12.34 -11.64
C ASN A 125 18.39 -11.62 -11.17
N ASP A 126 18.73 -10.50 -11.81
CA ASP A 126 19.74 -9.57 -11.33
C ASP A 126 19.21 -8.85 -10.08
N LYS A 127 19.57 -9.38 -8.91
CA LYS A 127 19.03 -8.94 -7.62
C LYS A 127 19.74 -7.67 -7.15
N LYS A 128 18.97 -6.59 -6.98
CA LYS A 128 19.44 -5.31 -6.45
C LYS A 128 18.66 -4.93 -5.19
N ILE A 129 19.29 -4.16 -4.33
CA ILE A 129 18.60 -3.48 -3.23
C ILE A 129 18.92 -2.00 -3.40
N LEU A 130 17.89 -1.20 -3.68
CA LEU A 130 18.02 0.22 -3.94
C LEU A 130 17.14 1.01 -2.97
N VAL A 131 17.60 2.17 -2.53
CA VAL A 131 16.74 3.11 -1.80
C VAL A 131 15.63 3.62 -2.72
N GLU A 132 14.53 4.07 -2.14
CA GLU A 132 13.26 4.26 -2.83
C GLU A 132 13.36 5.20 -4.05
N TYR A 133 14.17 6.27 -3.96
CA TYR A 133 14.40 7.20 -5.07
C TYR A 133 15.08 6.53 -6.28
N ASP A 134 16.12 5.73 -6.03
CA ASP A 134 16.86 5.00 -7.06
C ASP A 134 16.05 3.79 -7.57
N ALA A 135 15.26 3.18 -6.68
CA ALA A 135 14.34 2.09 -7.01
C ALA A 135 13.27 2.54 -8.02
N CYS A 136 12.68 3.72 -7.84
CA CYS A 136 11.72 4.29 -8.80
C CYS A 136 12.34 4.38 -10.20
N LYS A 137 13.55 4.93 -10.32
CA LYS A 137 14.25 5.03 -11.61
C LYS A 137 14.57 3.65 -12.20
N TYR A 138 15.03 2.71 -11.39
CA TYR A 138 15.27 1.33 -11.86
C TYR A 138 13.99 0.67 -12.36
N ILE A 139 12.86 0.85 -11.68
CA ILE A 139 11.58 0.30 -12.14
C ILE A 139 11.19 0.95 -13.47
N ALA A 140 11.27 2.28 -13.58
CA ALA A 140 10.96 3.00 -14.81
C ALA A 140 11.80 2.51 -16.01
N ASP A 141 13.09 2.25 -15.80
CA ASP A 141 14.01 1.84 -16.86
C ASP A 141 13.84 0.37 -17.30
N ASN A 142 13.23 -0.48 -16.47
CA ASN A 142 13.29 -1.93 -16.66
C ASN A 142 11.90 -2.61 -16.67
N ALA A 143 10.87 -2.00 -16.12
CA ALA A 143 9.51 -2.51 -16.17
C ALA A 143 8.91 -2.31 -17.57
N LYS A 144 8.16 -3.31 -18.01
CA LYS A 144 7.37 -3.26 -19.24
C LYS A 144 6.08 -4.03 -19.04
N ASP A 145 5.05 -3.63 -19.77
CA ASP A 145 3.78 -4.33 -19.78
C ASP A 145 3.94 -5.80 -20.18
N GLY A 146 3.12 -6.65 -19.57
CA GLY A 146 3.15 -8.10 -19.76
C GLY A 146 4.24 -8.84 -18.96
N MET A 147 5.19 -8.14 -18.32
CA MET A 147 6.19 -8.80 -17.47
C MET A 147 5.54 -9.52 -16.30
N SER A 148 5.78 -10.83 -16.19
CA SER A 148 5.32 -11.64 -15.05
C SER A 148 6.15 -11.34 -13.81
N VAL A 149 5.53 -10.74 -12.81
CA VAL A 149 6.18 -10.28 -11.57
C VAL A 149 5.59 -10.92 -10.33
N PHE A 150 6.41 -10.99 -9.31
CA PHE A 150 6.01 -11.19 -7.91
C PHE A 150 6.35 -9.92 -7.15
N VAL A 151 5.36 -9.41 -6.43
CA VAL A 151 5.47 -8.19 -5.63
C VAL A 151 5.04 -8.48 -4.20
N ARG A 152 5.77 -7.95 -3.23
CA ARG A 152 5.33 -7.91 -1.84
C ARG A 152 5.65 -6.57 -1.22
N GLY A 153 4.86 -6.16 -0.24
CA GLY A 153 5.02 -4.84 0.35
C GLY A 153 4.22 -4.65 1.61
N LYS A 154 4.06 -3.39 1.98
CA LYS A 154 3.28 -2.95 3.13
C LYS A 154 1.96 -2.35 2.67
N ASN A 155 0.94 -2.51 3.49
CA ASN A 155 -0.34 -1.82 3.33
C ASN A 155 -0.24 -0.48 4.07
N GLU A 156 -0.53 0.62 3.39
CA GLU A 156 -0.65 1.94 3.99
C GLU A 156 -2.11 2.37 3.93
N PHE A 157 -2.60 2.92 5.02
CA PHE A 157 -3.95 3.47 5.15
C PHE A 157 -3.82 4.96 5.42
N SER A 158 -4.70 5.74 4.83
CA SER A 158 -4.75 7.19 5.02
C SER A 158 -6.15 7.72 4.77
N THR A 159 -6.55 8.76 5.47
CA THR A 159 -7.82 9.45 5.26
C THR A 159 -7.54 10.85 4.74
N TYR A 160 -8.15 11.20 3.61
CA TYR A 160 -8.08 12.54 3.04
C TYR A 160 -9.48 13.00 2.67
N GLN A 161 -9.90 14.16 3.18
CA GLN A 161 -11.25 14.71 2.94
C GLN A 161 -12.37 13.66 3.16
N ASP A 162 -12.30 12.96 4.30
CA ASP A 162 -13.22 11.87 4.67
C ASP A 162 -13.23 10.65 3.74
N ARG A 163 -12.31 10.59 2.76
CA ARG A 163 -12.09 9.41 1.91
C ARG A 163 -10.97 8.55 2.48
N HIS A 164 -11.30 7.31 2.80
CA HIS A 164 -10.33 6.31 3.25
C HIS A 164 -9.64 5.68 2.04
N GLN A 165 -8.31 5.79 2.00
CA GLN A 165 -7.48 5.25 0.94
C GLN A 165 -6.62 4.10 1.49
N THR A 166 -6.44 3.07 0.67
CA THR A 166 -5.43 2.03 0.90
C THR A 166 -4.39 2.07 -0.21
N ARG A 167 -3.11 2.11 0.14
CA ARG A 167 -1.99 2.10 -0.80
C ARG A 167 -1.13 0.87 -0.57
N PHE A 168 -0.75 0.21 -1.67
CA PHE A 168 0.18 -0.91 -1.65
C PHE A 168 1.57 -0.43 -2.00
N VAL A 169 2.45 -0.33 -0.99
CA VAL A 169 3.82 0.15 -1.19
C VAL A 169 4.78 -1.04 -1.29
N PRO A 170 5.41 -1.27 -2.44
CA PRO A 170 6.24 -2.44 -2.64
C PRO A 170 7.53 -2.35 -1.83
N SER A 171 7.93 -3.48 -1.24
CA SER A 171 9.26 -3.70 -0.64
C SER A 171 10.11 -4.66 -1.48
N GLN A 172 9.47 -5.34 -2.43
CA GLN A 172 10.09 -6.19 -3.43
C GLN A 172 9.29 -6.19 -4.72
N ILE A 173 9.98 -6.09 -5.86
CA ILE A 173 9.44 -6.35 -7.20
C ILE A 173 10.45 -7.20 -7.95
N SER A 174 10.04 -8.37 -8.43
CA SER A 174 10.95 -9.28 -9.13
C SER A 174 10.23 -10.12 -10.17
N LEU A 175 10.91 -10.44 -11.28
CA LEU A 175 10.39 -11.40 -12.27
C LEU A 175 10.10 -12.74 -11.60
N CYS A 176 8.96 -13.34 -11.95
CA CYS A 176 8.56 -14.65 -11.49
C CYS A 176 8.45 -15.64 -12.67
N LYS A 177 7.92 -16.84 -12.42
CA LYS A 177 7.51 -17.74 -13.51
C LYS A 177 6.41 -17.07 -14.32
N GLU A 178 6.34 -17.35 -15.61
CA GLU A 178 5.29 -16.84 -16.49
C GLU A 178 3.90 -17.03 -15.85
N VAL A 179 3.11 -15.96 -15.91
CA VAL A 179 1.72 -15.94 -15.46
C VAL A 179 0.85 -16.13 -16.69
N ASN A 180 0.02 -17.17 -16.68
CA ASN A 180 -0.98 -17.43 -17.70
C ASN A 180 -2.35 -17.51 -17.04
N PHE A 181 -3.21 -16.52 -17.29
CA PHE A 181 -4.55 -16.44 -16.70
C PHE A 181 -5.50 -17.51 -17.27
N ASP A 182 -5.21 -18.03 -18.46
CA ASP A 182 -6.04 -19.04 -19.12
C ASP A 182 -5.57 -20.48 -18.80
N ALA A 183 -4.56 -20.66 -17.95
CA ALA A 183 -4.13 -22.00 -17.53
C ALA A 183 -5.15 -22.63 -16.57
N GLU A 184 -5.48 -23.91 -16.77
CA GLU A 184 -6.47 -24.63 -15.95
C GLU A 184 -6.10 -24.69 -14.46
N ASP A 185 -4.81 -24.67 -14.14
CA ASP A 185 -4.29 -24.68 -12.77
C ASP A 185 -3.96 -23.28 -12.23
N PHE A 186 -4.33 -22.23 -12.97
CA PHE A 186 -4.13 -20.86 -12.53
C PHE A 186 -4.92 -20.58 -11.25
N ASN A 187 -4.20 -20.09 -10.25
CA ASN A 187 -4.78 -19.63 -9.00
C ASN A 187 -4.27 -18.21 -8.75
N VAL A 188 -5.20 -17.30 -8.47
CA VAL A 188 -4.88 -15.92 -8.12
C VAL A 188 -3.99 -15.93 -6.87
N ILE A 189 -2.89 -15.20 -6.93
CA ILE A 189 -2.06 -14.90 -5.77
C ILE A 189 -2.18 -13.41 -5.52
N GLY A 190 -3.05 -13.06 -4.57
CA GLY A 190 -3.26 -11.70 -4.14
C GLY A 190 -3.77 -11.73 -2.72
N ASN A 191 -2.83 -11.64 -1.76
CA ASN A 191 -3.13 -11.87 -0.36
C ASN A 191 -2.65 -10.69 0.46
N PHE A 192 -3.33 -10.45 1.58
CA PHE A 192 -2.92 -9.46 2.57
C PHE A 192 -2.98 -10.05 3.98
N GLU A 193 -2.21 -9.44 4.87
CA GLU A 193 -2.40 -9.53 6.32
C GLU A 193 -2.34 -8.12 6.92
N GLN A 194 -3.07 -7.90 8.01
CA GLN A 194 -3.12 -6.60 8.68
C GLN A 194 -3.44 -6.79 10.16
N VAL A 195 -2.66 -6.15 11.03
CA VAL A 195 -3.10 -5.93 12.42
C VAL A 195 -4.16 -4.83 12.39
N ILE A 196 -5.33 -5.09 12.95
CA ILE A 196 -6.43 -4.13 13.03
C ILE A 196 -6.81 -3.91 14.48
N VAL A 197 -7.27 -2.71 14.82
CA VAL A 197 -8.03 -2.45 16.05
C VAL A 197 -9.50 -2.60 15.69
N PHE A 198 -10.10 -3.71 16.08
CA PHE A 198 -11.48 -4.07 15.73
C PHE A 198 -12.49 -3.10 16.35
N MET A 199 -13.42 -2.59 15.55
CA MET A 199 -14.49 -1.68 16.02
C MET A 199 -15.87 -2.31 15.97
N GLY A 200 -16.17 -3.11 14.94
CA GLY A 200 -17.49 -3.73 14.82
C GLY A 200 -17.66 -4.54 13.54
N ILE A 201 -18.82 -5.20 13.42
CA ILE A 201 -19.23 -5.90 12.19
C ILE A 201 -20.69 -5.60 11.90
N GLU A 202 -20.94 -5.10 10.70
CA GLU A 202 -22.27 -4.86 10.16
C GLU A 202 -22.47 -5.67 8.89
N LYS A 203 -23.73 -5.86 8.50
CA LYS A 203 -24.06 -6.55 7.24
C LYS A 203 -24.27 -5.47 6.19
N ASN A 204 -23.61 -5.59 5.03
CA ASN A 204 -23.76 -4.63 3.93
C ASN A 204 -24.93 -5.00 3.01
N ASP A 205 -25.22 -4.13 2.04
CA ASP A 205 -26.36 -4.27 1.14
C ASP A 205 -26.25 -5.49 0.21
N GLU A 206 -25.03 -5.89 -0.16
CA GLU A 206 -24.73 -7.12 -0.92
C GLU A 206 -24.92 -8.42 -0.08
N GLY A 207 -25.18 -8.25 1.21
CA GLY A 207 -25.39 -9.31 2.18
C GLY A 207 -24.11 -9.93 2.77
N ASN A 208 -22.95 -9.41 2.38
CA ASN A 208 -21.65 -9.65 3.01
C ASN A 208 -21.55 -8.90 4.35
N PHE A 209 -20.41 -9.03 5.04
CA PHE A 209 -20.19 -8.39 6.33
C PHE A 209 -19.05 -7.37 6.24
N THR A 210 -19.34 -6.11 6.55
CA THR A 210 -18.33 -5.06 6.69
C THR A 210 -17.74 -5.10 8.09
N VAL A 211 -16.41 -5.16 8.18
CA VAL A 211 -15.65 -5.07 9.42
C VAL A 211 -15.05 -3.67 9.50
N SER A 212 -15.53 -2.87 10.44
CA SER A 212 -14.95 -1.56 10.73
C SER A 212 -13.76 -1.72 11.68
N ALA A 213 -12.67 -1.03 11.38
CA ALA A 213 -11.44 -1.11 12.14
C ALA A 213 -10.69 0.22 12.17
N LYS A 214 -9.78 0.35 13.12
CA LYS A 214 -8.79 1.42 13.17
C LYS A 214 -7.38 0.90 12.88
N ILE A 215 -6.61 1.70 12.18
CA ILE A 215 -5.21 1.46 11.81
C ILE A 215 -4.36 2.56 12.44
N VAL A 216 -3.51 2.18 13.40
CA VAL A 216 -2.56 3.09 14.03
C VAL A 216 -1.32 3.20 13.14
N THR A 217 -1.12 4.38 12.55
CA THR A 217 0.07 4.71 11.77
C THR A 217 1.10 5.39 12.67
N TYR A 218 2.20 5.88 12.08
CA TYR A 218 3.22 6.60 12.82
C TYR A 218 2.68 7.89 13.48
N ASN A 219 1.80 8.62 12.78
CA ASN A 219 1.35 9.96 13.15
C ASN A 219 -0.17 10.13 13.19
N SER A 220 -0.95 9.13 12.79
CA SER A 220 -2.41 9.19 12.72
C SER A 220 -3.06 7.87 13.11
N VAL A 221 -4.37 7.93 13.35
CA VAL A 221 -5.22 6.75 13.48
C VAL A 221 -6.25 6.84 12.36
N GLU A 222 -6.21 5.88 11.45
CA GLU A 222 -7.04 5.84 10.25
C GLU A 222 -8.20 4.88 10.46
N ASP A 223 -9.38 5.23 9.96
CA ASP A 223 -10.47 4.27 9.83
C ASP A 223 -10.27 3.43 8.57
N ALA A 224 -10.59 2.15 8.67
CA ALA A 224 -10.45 1.18 7.59
C ALA A 224 -11.61 0.19 7.61
N GLU A 225 -12.03 -0.22 6.41
CA GLU A 225 -13.06 -1.21 6.22
C GLU A 225 -12.52 -2.44 5.50
N PHE A 226 -13.01 -3.60 5.92
CA PHE A 226 -12.71 -4.88 5.33
C PHE A 226 -14.01 -5.65 5.12
N VAL A 227 -14.00 -6.63 4.22
CA VAL A 227 -15.20 -7.43 3.93
C VAL A 227 -14.97 -8.87 4.36
N ILE A 228 -16.01 -9.51 4.90
CA ILE A 228 -16.09 -10.96 5.08
C ILE A 228 -17.27 -11.48 4.28
N ASP A 229 -17.01 -12.49 3.44
CA ASP A 229 -18.04 -13.13 2.63
C ASP A 229 -19.14 -13.77 3.51
N LYS A 230 -20.40 -13.65 3.06
CA LYS A 230 -21.58 -14.16 3.78
C LYS A 230 -21.52 -15.66 4.13
N SER A 231 -20.79 -16.46 3.34
CA SER A 231 -20.58 -17.89 3.60
C SER A 231 -19.77 -18.15 4.89
N LYS A 232 -19.05 -17.15 5.41
CA LYS A 232 -18.20 -17.24 6.61
C LYS A 232 -18.94 -16.82 7.90
N SER A 233 -20.26 -16.95 7.96
CA SER A 233 -21.11 -16.55 9.10
C SER A 233 -20.65 -17.07 10.48
N LYS A 234 -20.06 -18.28 10.55
CA LYS A 234 -19.48 -18.82 11.79
C LYS A 234 -18.27 -18.04 12.28
N PHE A 235 -17.40 -17.61 11.36
CA PHE A 235 -16.24 -16.78 11.67
C PHE A 235 -16.68 -15.40 12.14
N VAL A 236 -17.66 -14.80 11.45
CA VAL A 236 -18.28 -13.52 11.86
C VAL A 236 -18.87 -13.61 13.26
N SER A 237 -19.57 -14.69 13.58
CA SER A 237 -20.15 -14.93 14.91
C SER A 237 -19.08 -15.03 16.00
N THR A 238 -17.85 -15.43 15.65
CA THR A 238 -16.71 -15.44 16.56
C THR A 238 -16.17 -14.02 16.77
N LEU A 239 -15.96 -13.28 15.69
CA LEU A 239 -15.46 -11.90 15.78
C LEU A 239 -16.44 -10.96 16.49
N ARG A 240 -17.75 -11.14 16.34
CA ARG A 240 -18.78 -10.36 17.07
C ARG A 240 -18.71 -10.50 18.60
N LYS A 241 -17.99 -11.50 19.12
CA LYS A 241 -17.75 -11.65 20.57
C LYS A 241 -16.61 -10.76 21.07
N LEU A 242 -15.77 -10.27 20.18
CA LEU A 242 -14.71 -9.32 20.51
C LEU A 242 -15.35 -7.98 20.87
N LYS A 243 -14.78 -7.30 21.85
CA LYS A 243 -15.18 -5.93 22.17
C LYS A 243 -14.51 -4.98 21.17
N PRO A 244 -15.13 -3.82 20.86
CA PRO A 244 -14.43 -2.74 20.20
C PRO A 244 -13.10 -2.44 20.90
N TYR A 245 -12.12 -1.94 20.16
CA TYR A 245 -10.76 -1.68 20.63
C TYR A 245 -9.91 -2.92 20.94
N THR A 246 -10.36 -4.10 20.51
CA THR A 246 -9.53 -5.32 20.54
C THR A 246 -8.65 -5.36 19.30
N ALA A 247 -7.33 -5.43 19.46
CA ALA A 247 -6.43 -5.65 18.35
C ALA A 247 -6.30 -7.14 18.00
N LEU A 248 -6.20 -7.43 16.71
CA LEU A 248 -5.90 -8.76 16.20
C LEU A 248 -5.33 -8.67 14.78
N LYS A 249 -4.60 -9.69 14.36
CA LYS A 249 -4.14 -9.84 12.98
C LYS A 249 -5.16 -10.61 12.15
N VAL A 250 -5.65 -9.98 11.10
CA VAL A 250 -6.50 -10.57 10.07
C VAL A 250 -5.70 -10.84 8.80
N PHE A 251 -6.17 -11.78 7.98
CA PHE A 251 -5.58 -12.09 6.69
C PHE A 251 -6.65 -12.53 5.70
N GLY A 252 -6.32 -12.41 4.41
CA GLY A 252 -7.21 -12.86 3.35
C GLY A 252 -6.74 -12.42 1.97
N ASP A 253 -7.71 -12.19 1.09
CA ASP A 253 -7.48 -12.04 -0.34
C ASP A 253 -7.77 -10.59 -0.79
N ILE A 254 -7.00 -10.12 -1.77
CA ILE A 254 -7.22 -8.84 -2.45
C ILE A 254 -8.10 -9.14 -3.66
N VAL A 255 -9.34 -8.68 -3.61
CA VAL A 255 -10.34 -8.89 -4.67
C VAL A 255 -10.56 -7.57 -5.40
N ILE A 256 -10.67 -7.66 -6.72
CA ILE A 256 -10.99 -6.54 -7.60
C ILE A 256 -12.32 -6.85 -8.26
N GLU A 257 -13.30 -5.98 -8.03
CA GLU A 257 -14.62 -6.02 -8.64
C GLU A 257 -14.77 -4.82 -9.58
N HIS A 258 -15.45 -5.02 -10.70
CA HIS A 258 -15.85 -3.95 -11.60
C HIS A 258 -17.32 -3.71 -11.35
N ASP A 259 -17.67 -2.59 -10.74
CA ASP A 259 -19.06 -2.19 -10.63
C ASP A 259 -19.49 -1.61 -11.98
N ILE A 260 -20.59 -2.12 -12.52
CA ILE A 260 -21.33 -1.46 -13.59
C ILE A 260 -22.41 -0.66 -12.88
N GLU A 261 -22.11 0.58 -12.48
CA GLU A 261 -23.16 1.48 -12.01
C GLU A 261 -23.95 1.97 -13.22
N GLU A 262 -25.19 1.47 -13.39
CA GLU A 262 -26.19 2.18 -14.19
C GLU A 262 -26.56 3.45 -13.43
N ILE A 263 -26.01 4.59 -13.84
CA ILE A 263 -26.39 5.90 -13.29
C ILE A 263 -27.85 6.15 -13.66
N GLU A 264 -28.77 6.07 -12.69
CA GLU A 264 -30.12 6.64 -12.83
C GLU A 264 -29.97 8.15 -13.07
N GLU A 265 -30.21 8.58 -14.31
CA GLU A 265 -30.15 9.98 -14.70
C GLU A 265 -31.54 10.62 -14.50
N ASP A 266 -31.57 11.81 -13.91
CA ASP A 266 -32.77 12.65 -13.92
C ASP A 266 -33.15 12.96 -15.38
N ASP A 267 -34.38 12.63 -15.78
CA ASP A 267 -34.93 12.88 -17.12
C ASP A 267 -34.84 14.37 -17.47
N ASP A 268 -33.88 14.71 -18.33
CA ASP A 268 -33.62 16.07 -18.81
C ASP A 268 -34.61 16.51 -19.92
N GLY A 269 -35.54 15.62 -20.29
CA GLY A 269 -36.59 15.86 -21.28
C GLY A 269 -36.12 15.80 -22.73
N TRP A 270 -34.88 15.39 -23.03
CA TRP A 270 -34.34 15.31 -24.40
C TRP A 270 -34.25 13.90 -25.00
N GLY A 271 -34.70 12.87 -24.27
CA GLY A 271 -34.82 11.49 -24.76
C GLY A 271 -33.86 10.51 -24.07
N GLU A 272 -33.76 9.28 -24.58
CA GLU A 272 -32.86 8.26 -24.04
C GLU A 272 -31.39 8.68 -24.25
N SER A 273 -30.58 8.64 -23.19
CA SER A 273 -29.14 8.92 -23.28
C SER A 273 -28.42 7.85 -24.11
N ASN A 274 -27.37 8.26 -24.82
CA ASN A 274 -26.60 7.39 -25.70
C ASN A 274 -25.90 6.28 -24.88
N PRO A 275 -26.22 4.99 -25.09
CA PRO A 275 -25.61 3.89 -24.34
C PRO A 275 -24.10 3.74 -24.56
N MET A 276 -23.54 4.36 -25.61
CA MET A 276 -22.10 4.34 -25.90
C MET A 276 -21.30 5.35 -25.05
N ASP A 277 -21.93 6.39 -24.52
CA ASP A 277 -21.23 7.46 -23.77
C ASP A 277 -21.14 7.14 -22.27
N ARG A 278 -21.68 6.00 -21.83
CA ARG A 278 -21.86 5.63 -20.42
C ARG A 278 -21.36 4.22 -20.12
N VAL A 279 -20.05 4.08 -19.94
CA VAL A 279 -19.47 2.97 -19.17
C VAL A 279 -18.32 3.53 -18.33
N ASN A 280 -18.64 4.18 -17.21
CA ASN A 280 -17.67 4.30 -16.13
C ASN A 280 -17.72 2.97 -15.36
N ASN A 281 -16.63 2.20 -15.39
CA ASN A 281 -16.51 0.97 -14.61
C ASN A 281 -15.62 1.27 -13.39
N PRO A 282 -16.15 1.87 -12.31
CA PRO A 282 -15.37 2.05 -11.10
C PRO A 282 -14.86 0.69 -10.62
N THR A 283 -13.54 0.55 -10.59
CA THR A 283 -12.89 -0.66 -10.10
C THR A 283 -12.86 -0.61 -8.57
N LYS A 284 -13.69 -1.41 -7.91
CA LYS A 284 -13.75 -1.53 -6.46
C LYS A 284 -12.74 -2.57 -5.99
N ARG A 285 -11.76 -2.13 -5.20
CA ARG A 285 -10.82 -3.03 -4.52
C ARG A 285 -11.33 -3.37 -3.13
N ILE A 286 -11.43 -4.66 -2.85
CA ILE A 286 -11.93 -5.21 -1.60
C ILE A 286 -10.82 -6.01 -0.90
N LEU A 287 -10.57 -5.70 0.37
CA LEU A 287 -9.75 -6.53 1.26
C LEU A 287 -10.66 -7.56 1.94
N LEU A 288 -10.76 -8.75 1.34
CA LEU A 288 -11.62 -9.83 1.78
C LEU A 288 -10.94 -10.66 2.88
N ILE A 289 -11.36 -10.49 4.14
CA ILE A 289 -10.86 -11.28 5.26
C ILE A 289 -11.38 -12.72 5.16
N THR A 290 -10.46 -13.67 5.16
CA THR A 290 -10.78 -15.11 5.17
C THR A 290 -10.45 -15.77 6.50
N GLY A 291 -9.65 -15.12 7.36
CA GLY A 291 -9.33 -15.60 8.70
C GLY A 291 -8.60 -14.57 9.57
N ALA A 292 -8.32 -14.99 10.81
CA ALA A 292 -7.57 -14.20 11.78
C ALA A 292 -6.67 -15.09 12.65
N ASP A 293 -5.57 -14.52 13.14
CA ASP A 293 -4.65 -15.17 14.05
C ASP A 293 -5.15 -15.06 15.49
N LYS A 294 -5.67 -16.16 16.02
CA LYS A 294 -6.22 -16.23 17.39
C LYS A 294 -5.19 -15.86 18.48
N ASP A 295 -3.90 -16.10 18.22
CA ASP A 295 -2.83 -15.91 19.20
C ASP A 295 -2.31 -14.45 19.17
N SER A 296 -2.85 -13.62 18.28
CA SER A 296 -2.53 -12.20 18.14
C SER A 296 -3.52 -11.26 18.83
N VAL A 297 -4.55 -11.81 19.50
CA VAL A 297 -5.58 -11.02 20.18
C VAL A 297 -4.97 -10.24 21.34
N ASP A 298 -5.17 -8.93 21.33
CA ASP A 298 -4.66 -7.99 22.33
C ASP A 298 -5.77 -7.02 22.73
N THR A 299 -6.08 -6.99 24.03
CA THR A 299 -7.15 -6.16 24.60
C THR A 299 -6.63 -4.97 25.38
N GLU A 300 -5.31 -4.78 25.47
CA GLU A 300 -4.68 -3.80 26.37
C GLU A 300 -3.97 -2.68 25.61
N LEU A 301 -3.24 -2.98 24.54
CA LEU A 301 -2.38 -1.99 23.86
C LEU A 301 -3.14 -0.82 23.22
N TYR A 302 -4.41 -1.04 22.84
CA TYR A 302 -5.19 -0.10 22.04
C TYR A 302 -6.57 0.18 22.64
N SER A 303 -6.66 0.27 23.97
CA SER A 303 -7.92 0.61 24.63
C SER A 303 -8.56 1.91 24.09
N GLU A 304 -9.88 2.04 24.26
CA GLU A 304 -10.64 3.22 23.83
C GLU A 304 -9.98 4.53 24.26
N GLU A 305 -9.61 4.65 25.53
CA GLU A 305 -8.95 5.84 26.07
C GLU A 305 -7.61 6.14 25.37
N ILE A 306 -6.84 5.11 25.02
CA ILE A 306 -5.54 5.27 24.33
C ILE A 306 -5.77 5.76 22.90
N ILE A 307 -6.71 5.16 22.18
CA ILE A 307 -7.02 5.49 20.80
C ILE A 307 -7.65 6.88 20.69
N ASP A 308 -8.61 7.22 21.55
CA ASP A 308 -9.26 8.53 21.54
C ASP A 308 -8.28 9.66 21.85
N LYS A 309 -7.34 9.43 22.79
CA LYS A 309 -6.25 10.38 23.05
C LYS A 309 -5.35 10.56 21.83
N ALA A 310 -5.05 9.49 21.09
CA ALA A 310 -4.25 9.56 19.88
C ALA A 310 -4.97 10.31 18.75
N ILE A 311 -6.28 10.06 18.56
CA ILE A 311 -7.12 10.78 17.59
C ILE A 311 -7.17 12.27 17.95
N ALA A 312 -7.41 12.62 19.21
CA ALA A 312 -7.44 13.99 19.68
C ALA A 312 -6.10 14.71 19.46
N LYS A 313 -4.97 14.01 19.71
CA LYS A 313 -3.62 14.53 19.44
C LYS A 313 -3.38 14.78 17.95
N THR A 314 -3.89 13.90 17.09
CA THR A 314 -3.80 14.03 15.63
C THR A 314 -4.54 15.28 15.16
N LYS A 315 -5.82 15.42 15.54
CA LYS A 315 -6.65 16.59 15.21
C LYS A 315 -6.08 17.91 15.74
N ALA A 316 -5.55 17.91 16.97
CA ALA A 316 -4.90 19.11 17.53
C ALA A 316 -3.64 19.51 16.74
N THR A 317 -2.89 18.54 16.23
CA THR A 317 -1.71 18.80 15.39
C THR A 317 -2.12 19.34 14.03
N GLU A 318 -3.15 18.78 13.40
CA GLU A 318 -3.70 19.26 12.13
C GLU A 318 -4.23 20.70 12.24
N ASN A 319 -5.00 21.01 13.28
CA ASN A 319 -5.51 22.37 13.52
C ASN A 319 -4.39 23.36 13.79
N ALA A 320 -3.38 22.97 14.58
CA ALA A 320 -2.22 23.83 14.82
C ALA A 320 -1.42 24.11 13.54
N ASN A 321 -1.33 23.15 12.61
CA ASN A 321 -0.69 23.36 11.31
C ASN A 321 -1.49 24.33 10.43
N LYS A 322 -2.83 24.25 10.46
CA LYS A 322 -3.72 25.19 9.77
C LYS A 322 -3.62 26.62 10.33
N ASP A 323 -3.54 26.78 11.65
CA ASP A 323 -3.57 28.09 12.32
C ASP A 323 -2.23 28.85 12.31
N PHE A 324 -1.09 28.15 12.29
CA PHE A 324 0.24 28.78 12.39
C PHE A 324 1.03 28.85 11.08
N GLY A 325 0.47 28.34 9.98
CA GLY A 325 1.05 28.41 8.64
C GLY A 325 2.52 28.00 8.58
N SER A 326 2.82 26.71 8.39
CA SER A 326 4.16 26.34 7.93
C SER A 326 4.21 24.96 7.28
N ASP A 327 4.84 24.93 6.10
CA ASP A 327 5.54 23.81 5.48
C ASP A 327 4.84 22.45 5.60
N ASP A 328 3.72 22.35 4.90
CA ASP A 328 3.13 21.07 4.56
C ASP A 328 4.19 20.22 3.84
N ASN A 329 4.74 19.27 4.60
CA ASN A 329 5.31 18.04 4.08
C ASN A 329 4.15 17.12 3.68
N ASP A 330 3.20 17.68 2.94
CA ASP A 330 2.16 16.94 2.25
C ASP A 330 2.85 16.12 1.18
N TRP A 331 2.76 14.80 1.35
CA TRP A 331 3.39 13.83 0.49
C TRP A 331 2.72 13.87 -0.87
N GLY A 332 3.20 14.76 -1.75
CA GLY A 332 2.93 14.79 -3.19
C GLY A 332 1.47 14.51 -3.51
N SER A 333 0.59 15.46 -3.23
CA SER A 333 -0.77 15.49 -3.75
C SER A 333 -0.71 15.49 -5.29
N VAL A 334 -0.92 14.32 -5.88
CA VAL A 334 -1.67 14.26 -7.13
C VAL A 334 -3.11 14.58 -6.74
N SER A 335 -3.65 15.64 -7.30
CA SER A 335 -5.05 16.03 -7.11
C SER A 335 -5.98 14.86 -7.43
N ASP A 336 -6.98 14.64 -6.60
CA ASP A 336 -8.03 13.60 -6.76
C ASP A 336 -8.93 13.82 -8.00
N ASN A 337 -8.73 14.90 -8.76
CA ASN A 337 -9.35 15.09 -10.09
C ASN A 337 -8.64 14.30 -11.21
N ASP A 338 -7.57 13.57 -10.88
CA ASP A 338 -6.66 12.99 -11.86
C ASP A 338 -6.53 11.46 -11.71
N LEU A 339 -7.43 10.86 -10.90
CA LEU A 339 -7.56 9.41 -10.65
C LEU A 339 -8.93 8.84 -11.05
N THR A 340 -9.83 9.67 -11.59
CA THR A 340 -10.83 9.21 -12.53
C THR A 340 -10.15 9.14 -13.89
N ASP A 341 -10.36 8.05 -14.64
CA ASP A 341 -9.98 7.96 -16.05
C ASP A 341 -10.79 9.03 -16.82
N GLU A 342 -10.33 10.27 -16.81
CA GLU A 342 -10.64 11.26 -17.84
C GLU A 342 -9.64 11.06 -18.98
N ASP A 343 -9.81 9.98 -19.74
CA ASP A 343 -9.36 9.95 -21.14
C ASP A 343 -10.49 10.57 -21.96
N ASP A 344 -10.52 11.90 -21.98
CA ASP A 344 -11.30 12.68 -22.94
C ASP A 344 -10.39 13.74 -23.57
N GLU A 345 -9.52 13.31 -24.48
CA GLU A 345 -9.13 14.12 -25.64
C GLU A 345 -8.84 13.21 -26.87
N TRP A 346 -9.93 12.96 -27.60
CA TRP A 346 -10.11 12.47 -28.99
C TRP A 346 -10.33 10.98 -29.27
#